data_AF-A0A5C1YI15-F1
#
_entry.id   AF-A0A5C1YI15-F1
#
_cell.length_a   1.000
_cell.length_b   1.000
_cell.length_c   1.000
_cell.angle_alpha   90.00
_cell.angle_beta   90.00
_cell.angle_gamma   90.00
#
_symmetry.space_group_name_H-M   'P 1'
#
loop_
_entity.id
_entity.type
_entity.pdbx_description
1 polymer ?
#
loop_
_entity_poly.entity_id
_entity_poly.type
_entity_poly.pdbx_seq_one_letter_code
_entity_poly.pdbx_strand_id
1 'polypeptide(L)'
;MSVSNPHPNPHPHQLRLEARTQTHPNAATEREITRAIDEAVFSRVRTYEESIAAAVDEFVAQKETDVVAATELRQAIREEIEYPLLDRHRPTPQLAARYDELRRSAEVAISELERAASEAEWHLERAKDPYAAFSDLMTKWPRIRPSIVLVAK
;
A
#
# COMPACT_ATOMS: atom_id res chain seq x y z
N MET A 1 -75.92 5.91 4.77
CA MET A 1 -74.59 5.32 4.54
C MET A 1 -73.82 6.26 3.62
N SER A 2 -72.98 7.13 4.17
CA SER A 2 -72.17 8.08 3.38
C SER A 2 -70.80 7.47 3.15
N VAL A 3 -70.49 7.19 1.88
CA VAL A 3 -69.19 6.66 1.45
C VAL A 3 -68.21 7.83 1.40
N SER A 4 -67.23 7.82 2.28
CA SER A 4 -66.13 8.77 2.34
C SER A 4 -65.27 8.65 1.08
N ASN A 5 -65.14 9.75 0.34
CA ASN A 5 -64.21 9.85 -0.79
C ASN A 5 -62.76 9.65 -0.28
N PRO A 6 -61.93 8.82 -0.94
CA PRO A 6 -60.52 8.68 -0.61
C PRO A 6 -59.79 9.98 -0.93
N HIS A 7 -59.01 10.47 0.03
CA HIS A 7 -58.11 11.61 -0.17
C HIS A 7 -57.23 11.38 -1.41
N PRO A 8 -57.05 12.38 -2.30
CA PRO A 8 -56.14 12.26 -3.43
C PRO A 8 -54.71 12.06 -2.88
N ASN A 9 -54.05 10.98 -3.30
CA ASN A 9 -52.63 10.77 -3.02
C ASN A 9 -51.85 12.01 -3.46
N PRO A 10 -51.05 12.64 -2.58
CA PRO A 10 -50.34 13.85 -2.92
C PRO A 10 -49.38 13.60 -4.09
N HIS A 11 -49.31 14.56 -5.01
CA HIS A 11 -48.46 14.45 -6.19
C HIS A 11 -46.99 14.32 -5.74
N PRO A 12 -46.18 13.39 -6.29
CA PRO A 12 -44.81 13.12 -5.82
C PRO A 12 -43.91 14.37 -5.77
N HIS A 13 -44.18 15.35 -6.64
CA HIS A 13 -43.50 16.65 -6.64
C HIS A 13 -43.81 17.50 -5.40
N GLN A 14 -45.04 17.45 -4.86
CA GLN A 14 -45.42 18.16 -3.64
C GLN A 14 -44.76 17.52 -2.40
N LEU A 15 -44.74 16.19 -2.31
CA LEU A 15 -43.99 15.47 -1.27
C LEU A 15 -42.49 15.81 -1.28
N ARG A 16 -41.90 15.98 -2.48
CA ARG A 16 -40.49 16.34 -2.65
C ARG A 16 -40.18 17.78 -2.26
N LEU A 17 -41.13 18.71 -2.45
CA LEU A 17 -41.04 20.09 -1.98
C LEU A 17 -41.22 20.16 -0.45
N GLU A 18 -42.18 19.43 0.10
CA GLU A 18 -42.42 19.34 1.55
C GLU A 18 -41.21 18.76 2.30
N ALA A 19 -40.61 17.69 1.78
CA ALA A 19 -39.38 17.10 2.34
C ALA A 19 -38.17 18.04 2.28
N ARG A 20 -38.10 18.94 1.27
CA ARG A 20 -37.06 19.97 1.19
C ARG A 20 -37.27 21.13 2.15
N THR A 21 -38.52 21.43 2.50
CA THR A 21 -38.89 22.46 3.48
C THR A 21 -38.89 21.94 4.92
N GLN A 22 -38.85 20.62 5.12
CA GLN A 22 -38.67 20.02 6.44
C GLN A 22 -37.23 20.25 6.92
N THR A 23 -37.08 21.15 7.88
CA THR A 23 -35.86 21.28 8.67
C THR A 23 -35.67 19.99 9.45
N HIS A 24 -34.76 19.12 9.00
CA HIS A 24 -34.34 17.97 9.79
C HIS A 24 -33.52 18.51 10.98
N PRO A 25 -34.05 18.47 12.22
CA PRO A 25 -33.42 19.13 13.36
C PRO A 25 -32.00 18.60 13.64
N ASN A 26 -31.69 17.40 13.14
CA ASN A 26 -30.39 16.76 13.29
C ASN A 26 -29.50 16.83 12.04
N ALA A 27 -29.96 17.35 10.89
CA ALA A 27 -29.13 17.30 9.67
C ALA A 27 -27.87 18.17 9.77
N ALA A 28 -27.92 19.27 10.51
CA ALA A 28 -26.73 20.07 10.80
C ALA A 28 -25.76 19.30 11.72
N THR A 29 -26.30 18.67 12.76
CA THR A 29 -25.54 17.85 13.72
C THR A 29 -24.94 16.60 13.06
N GLU A 30 -25.69 15.90 12.22
CA GLU A 30 -25.21 14.74 11.45
C GLU A 30 -24.07 15.14 10.52
N ARG A 31 -24.20 16.24 9.76
CA ARG A 31 -23.12 16.75 8.91
C ARG A 31 -21.88 17.13 9.71
N GLU A 32 -22.07 17.71 10.90
CA GLU A 32 -20.98 18.10 11.77
C GLU A 32 -20.26 16.90 12.38
N ILE A 33 -21.01 15.87 12.79
CA ILE A 33 -20.47 14.59 13.26
C ILE A 33 -19.73 13.85 12.13
N THR A 34 -20.33 13.74 10.94
CA THR A 34 -19.69 13.10 9.78
C THR A 34 -18.39 13.80 9.43
N ARG A 35 -18.39 15.13 9.36
CA ARG A 35 -17.17 15.93 9.11
C ARG A 35 -16.10 15.70 10.16
N ALA A 36 -16.46 15.63 11.45
CA ALA A 36 -15.51 15.36 12.52
C ALA A 36 -14.93 13.94 12.46
N ILE A 37 -15.75 12.95 12.07
CA ILE A 37 -15.30 11.56 11.84
C ILE A 37 -14.37 11.52 10.63
N ASP A 38 -14.74 12.14 9.52
CA ASP A 38 -13.95 12.19 8.30
C ASP A 38 -12.60 12.85 8.55
N GLU A 39 -12.55 13.98 9.27
CA GLU A 39 -11.31 14.66 9.61
C GLU A 39 -10.41 13.79 10.51
N ALA A 40 -10.98 13.11 11.50
CA ALA A 40 -10.24 12.20 12.37
C ALA A 40 -9.72 10.95 11.64
N VAL A 41 -10.49 10.41 10.69
CA VAL A 41 -10.08 9.28 9.84
C VAL A 41 -9.00 9.74 8.86
N PHE A 42 -9.20 10.87 8.18
CA PHE A 42 -8.27 11.42 7.21
C PHE A 42 -6.91 11.72 7.85
N SER A 43 -6.90 12.36 9.01
CA SER A 43 -5.66 12.64 9.76
C SER A 43 -4.85 11.37 10.04
N ARG A 44 -5.52 10.28 10.44
CA ARG A 44 -4.87 9.00 10.73
C ARG A 44 -4.41 8.25 9.49
N VAL A 45 -5.21 8.26 8.43
CA VAL A 45 -4.79 7.68 7.14
C VAL A 45 -3.58 8.43 6.62
N ARG A 46 -3.55 9.75 6.75
CA ARG A 46 -2.39 10.57 6.38
C ARG A 46 -1.14 10.23 7.17
N THR A 47 -1.23 10.05 8.50
CA THR A 47 -0.08 9.57 9.30
C THR A 47 0.38 8.18 8.86
N TYR A 48 -0.56 7.31 8.49
CA TYR A 48 -0.23 5.98 7.98
C TYR A 48 0.43 6.04 6.60
N GLU A 49 -0.04 6.90 5.69
CA GLU A 49 0.61 7.18 4.40
C GLU A 49 2.05 7.68 4.59
N GLU A 50 2.27 8.64 5.49
CA GLU A 50 3.60 9.14 5.84
C GLU A 50 4.51 8.00 6.36
N SER A 51 3.96 7.08 7.17
CA SER A 51 4.70 5.91 7.66
C SER A 51 5.04 4.89 6.57
N ILE A 52 4.14 4.68 5.60
CA ILE A 52 4.39 3.80 4.45
C ILE A 52 5.48 4.41 3.59
N ALA A 53 5.41 5.71 3.29
CA ALA A 53 6.40 6.42 2.49
C ALA A 53 7.79 6.30 3.13
N ALA A 54 7.90 6.56 4.44
CA ALA A 54 9.16 6.41 5.17
C ALA A 54 9.71 4.97 5.11
N ALA A 55 8.85 3.96 5.26
CA ALA A 55 9.24 2.57 5.16
C ALA A 55 9.72 2.18 3.74
N VAL A 56 9.10 2.75 2.70
CA VAL A 56 9.53 2.55 1.31
C VAL A 56 10.90 3.19 1.08
N ASP A 57 11.12 4.41 1.57
CA ASP A 57 12.41 5.10 1.42
C ASP A 57 13.54 4.34 2.12
N GLU A 58 13.29 3.85 3.33
CA GLU A 58 14.24 3.00 4.06
C GLU A 58 14.53 1.68 3.32
N PHE A 59 13.48 1.04 2.80
CA PHE A 59 13.62 -0.17 2.00
C PHE A 59 14.46 0.06 0.74
N VAL A 60 14.19 1.12 -0.01
CA VAL A 60 14.95 1.47 -1.22
C VAL A 60 16.42 1.72 -0.88
N ALA A 61 16.70 2.50 0.16
CA ALA A 61 18.06 2.78 0.61
C ALA A 61 18.81 1.49 0.99
N GLN A 62 18.14 0.57 1.69
CA GLN A 62 18.73 -0.72 2.06
C GLN A 62 19.03 -1.59 0.84
N LYS A 63 18.16 -1.55 -0.19
CA LYS A 63 18.29 -2.39 -1.39
C LYS A 63 19.21 -1.83 -2.47
N GLU A 64 19.56 -0.55 -2.41
CA GLU A 64 20.57 0.03 -3.30
C GLU A 64 21.94 -0.68 -3.15
N THR A 65 22.31 -1.04 -1.92
CA THR A 65 23.56 -1.78 -1.66
C THR A 65 23.52 -3.18 -2.27
N ASP A 66 22.38 -3.88 -2.22
CA ASP A 66 22.21 -5.21 -2.81
C ASP A 66 22.36 -5.16 -4.34
N VAL A 67 21.83 -4.10 -4.98
CA VAL A 67 21.95 -3.87 -6.44
C VAL A 67 23.39 -3.58 -6.85
N VAL A 68 24.12 -2.77 -6.07
CA VAL A 68 25.54 -2.50 -6.31
C VAL A 68 26.35 -3.80 -6.21
N ALA A 69 26.16 -4.57 -5.14
CA ALA A 69 26.85 -5.85 -4.93
C ALA A 69 26.57 -6.85 -6.08
N ALA A 70 25.33 -6.94 -6.55
CA ALA A 70 24.98 -7.80 -7.69
C ALA A 70 25.64 -7.32 -9.01
N THR A 71 25.79 -6.00 -9.18
CA THR A 71 26.47 -5.41 -10.34
C THR A 71 27.96 -5.72 -10.33
N GLU A 72 28.60 -5.62 -9.16
CA GLU A 72 30.00 -5.98 -8.96
C GLU A 72 30.23 -7.48 -9.21
N LEU A 73 29.34 -8.35 -8.75
CA LEU A 73 29.41 -9.79 -9.04
C LEU A 73 29.32 -10.08 -10.55
N ARG A 74 28.42 -9.39 -11.27
CA ARG A 74 28.33 -9.50 -12.73
C ARG A 74 29.64 -9.06 -13.40
N GLN A 75 30.23 -7.97 -12.94
CA GLN A 75 31.50 -7.48 -13.47
C GLN A 75 32.64 -8.46 -13.18
N ALA A 76 32.71 -9.02 -11.98
CA ALA A 76 33.69 -10.04 -11.61
C ALA A 76 33.57 -11.29 -12.49
N ILE A 77 32.36 -11.79 -12.75
CA ILE A 77 32.16 -12.93 -13.67
C ILE A 77 32.69 -12.60 -15.07
N ARG A 78 32.41 -11.41 -15.58
CA ARG A 78 32.87 -11.00 -16.90
C ARG A 78 34.40 -10.87 -16.97
N GLU A 79 35.00 -10.18 -16.01
CA GLU A 79 36.44 -9.90 -16.01
C GLU A 79 37.28 -11.11 -15.65
N GLU A 80 36.83 -11.91 -14.69
CA GLU A 80 37.61 -13.03 -14.16
C GLU A 80 37.33 -14.34 -14.89
N ILE A 81 36.17 -14.51 -15.53
CA ILE A 81 35.77 -15.75 -16.20
C ILE A 81 35.59 -15.56 -17.70
N GLU A 82 34.72 -14.64 -18.15
CA GLU A 82 34.41 -14.49 -19.58
C GLU A 82 35.64 -14.03 -20.38
N TYR A 83 36.32 -12.98 -19.95
CA TYR A 83 37.48 -12.44 -20.68
C TYR A 83 38.64 -13.44 -20.82
N PRO A 84 39.09 -14.14 -19.76
CA PRO A 84 40.15 -15.14 -19.91
C PRO A 84 39.77 -16.28 -20.86
N LEU A 85 38.50 -16.71 -20.86
CA LEU A 85 38.02 -17.77 -21.77
C LEU A 85 37.94 -17.28 -23.22
N LEU A 86 37.60 -16.02 -23.45
CA LEU A 86 37.56 -15.40 -24.79
C LEU A 86 38.97 -15.23 -25.39
N ASP A 87 39.97 -14.93 -24.56
CA ASP A 87 41.38 -14.81 -24.97
C ASP A 87 42.07 -16.17 -25.21
N ARG A 88 41.30 -17.21 -25.54
CA ARG A 88 41.75 -18.57 -25.89
C ARG A 88 42.60 -19.27 -24.80
N HIS A 89 42.48 -18.86 -23.54
CA HIS A 89 43.08 -19.62 -22.46
C HIS A 89 42.29 -20.93 -22.30
N ARG A 90 43.01 -22.05 -22.13
CA ARG A 90 42.34 -23.32 -21.79
C ARG A 90 41.73 -23.18 -20.39
N PRO A 91 40.52 -23.71 -20.16
CA PRO A 91 39.92 -23.70 -18.83
C PRO A 91 40.88 -24.36 -17.83
N THR A 92 41.27 -23.63 -16.79
CA THR A 92 42.13 -24.15 -15.73
C THR A 92 41.27 -24.58 -14.53
N PRO A 93 41.73 -25.54 -13.71
CA PRO A 93 41.04 -25.90 -12.47
C PRO A 93 40.82 -24.71 -11.52
N GLN A 94 41.74 -23.75 -11.50
CA GLN A 94 41.63 -22.53 -10.69
C GLN A 94 40.48 -21.64 -11.19
N LEU A 95 40.36 -21.50 -12.51
CA LEU A 95 39.28 -20.73 -13.13
C LEU A 95 37.92 -21.36 -12.88
N ALA A 96 37.83 -22.69 -12.95
CA ALA A 96 36.61 -23.44 -12.62
C ALA A 96 36.21 -23.25 -11.14
N ALA A 97 37.17 -23.34 -10.21
CA ALA A 97 36.91 -23.11 -8.80
C ALA A 97 36.43 -21.67 -8.52
N ARG A 98 37.01 -20.68 -9.20
CA ARG A 98 36.60 -19.28 -9.08
C ARG A 98 35.20 -19.04 -9.66
N TYR A 99 34.88 -19.66 -10.78
CA TYR A 99 33.53 -19.62 -11.35
C TYR A 99 32.51 -20.20 -10.36
N ASP A 100 32.78 -21.35 -9.75
CA ASP A 100 31.85 -21.96 -8.79
C ASP A 100 31.65 -21.12 -7.52
N GLU A 101 32.65 -20.37 -7.10
CA GLU A 101 32.53 -19.38 -6.02
C GLU A 101 31.61 -18.22 -6.46
N LEU A 102 31.91 -17.58 -7.58
CA LEU A 102 31.12 -16.45 -8.10
C LEU A 102 29.68 -16.87 -8.42
N ARG A 103 29.48 -18.08 -8.93
CA ARG A 103 28.15 -18.65 -9.21
C ARG A 103 27.32 -18.80 -7.94
N ARG A 104 27.90 -19.33 -6.86
CA ARG A 104 27.21 -19.44 -5.57
C ARG A 104 26.87 -18.07 -4.98
N SER A 105 27.78 -17.12 -5.06
CA SER A 105 27.51 -15.74 -4.63
C SER A 105 26.41 -15.07 -5.47
N ALA A 106 26.39 -15.33 -6.78
CA ALA A 106 25.35 -14.84 -7.67
C ALA A 106 23.98 -15.47 -7.37
N GLU A 107 23.92 -16.76 -7.07
CA GLU A 107 22.68 -17.43 -6.66
C GLU A 107 22.08 -16.79 -5.40
N VAL A 108 22.92 -16.51 -4.38
CA VAL A 108 22.49 -15.82 -3.16
C VAL A 108 21.99 -14.41 -3.49
N ALA A 109 22.72 -13.65 -4.30
CA ALA A 109 22.33 -12.29 -4.69
C ALA A 109 21.00 -12.28 -5.46
N ILE A 110 20.77 -13.25 -6.36
CA ILE A 110 19.51 -13.40 -7.10
C ILE A 110 18.37 -13.66 -6.12
N SER A 111 18.51 -14.61 -5.20
CA SER A 111 17.46 -14.89 -4.20
C SER A 111 17.13 -13.69 -3.32
N GLU A 112 18.13 -12.89 -2.92
CA GLU A 112 17.88 -11.66 -2.15
C GLU A 112 17.19 -10.58 -2.98
N LEU A 113 17.52 -10.44 -4.26
CA LEU A 113 16.85 -9.51 -5.17
C LEU A 113 15.42 -9.94 -5.50
N GLU A 114 15.14 -11.23 -5.64
CA GLU A 114 13.78 -11.78 -5.82
C GLU A 114 12.92 -11.54 -4.59
N ARG A 115 13.49 -11.74 -3.39
CA ARG A 115 12.83 -11.41 -2.13
C ARG A 115 12.54 -9.91 -2.04
N ALA A 116 13.50 -9.07 -2.42
CA ALA A 116 13.32 -7.63 -2.46
C ALA A 116 12.24 -7.21 -3.47
N ALA A 117 12.16 -7.83 -4.64
CA ALA A 117 11.12 -7.55 -5.62
C ALA A 117 9.72 -7.89 -5.07
N SER A 118 9.57 -9.03 -4.39
CA SER A 118 8.32 -9.43 -3.76
C SER A 118 7.90 -8.47 -2.64
N GLU A 119 8.86 -8.00 -1.84
CA GLU A 119 8.62 -7.02 -0.78
C GLU A 119 8.26 -5.64 -1.36
N ALA A 120 8.91 -5.23 -2.45
CA ALA A 120 8.58 -4.01 -3.18
C ALA A 120 7.15 -4.05 -3.76
N GLU A 121 6.72 -5.18 -4.33
CA GLU A 121 5.33 -5.37 -4.77
C GLU A 121 4.35 -5.25 -3.61
N TRP A 122 4.68 -5.83 -2.45
CA TRP A 122 3.86 -5.70 -1.25
C TRP A 122 3.71 -4.24 -0.79
N HIS A 123 4.79 -3.46 -0.82
CA HIS A 123 4.76 -2.03 -0.54
C HIS A 123 3.95 -1.24 -1.58
N LEU A 124 4.11 -1.56 -2.87
CA LEU A 124 3.40 -0.91 -3.97
C LEU A 124 1.87 -1.06 -3.84
N GLU A 125 1.39 -2.27 -3.54
CA GLU A 125 -0.05 -2.51 -3.37
C GLU A 125 -0.65 -1.67 -2.22
N ARG A 126 0.12 -1.45 -1.15
CA ARG A 126 -0.32 -0.62 -0.01
C ARG A 126 -0.27 0.88 -0.32
N ALA A 127 0.67 1.30 -1.17
CA ALA A 127 0.79 2.68 -1.61
C ALA A 127 -0.30 3.06 -2.64
N LYS A 128 -0.80 2.11 -3.43
CA LYS A 128 -1.88 2.33 -4.42
C LYS A 128 -3.21 2.71 -3.76
N ASP A 129 -3.56 2.07 -2.65
CA ASP A 129 -4.78 2.39 -1.88
C ASP A 129 -4.49 2.36 -0.37
N PRO A 130 -3.98 3.46 0.19
CA PRO A 130 -3.68 3.56 1.62
C PRO A 130 -4.91 3.41 2.51
N TYR A 131 -6.10 3.80 2.02
CA TYR A 131 -7.37 3.70 2.73
C TYR A 131 -7.80 2.25 2.89
N ALA A 132 -7.81 1.47 1.80
CA ALA A 132 -8.12 0.05 1.85
C ALA A 132 -7.09 -0.70 2.70
N ALA A 133 -5.79 -0.40 2.54
CA ALA A 133 -4.73 -1.01 3.32
C ALA A 133 -4.86 -0.71 4.83
N PHE A 134 -5.25 0.51 5.21
CA PHE A 134 -5.51 0.89 6.60
C PHE A 134 -6.78 0.21 7.15
N SER A 135 -7.84 0.12 6.34
CA SER A 135 -9.07 -0.59 6.71
C SER A 135 -8.82 -2.08 6.97
N ASP A 136 -8.04 -2.73 6.11
CA ASP A 136 -7.63 -4.13 6.28
C ASP A 136 -6.78 -4.33 7.54
N LEU A 137 -5.87 -3.41 7.82
CA LEU A 137 -5.07 -3.38 9.05
C LEU A 137 -5.96 -3.37 10.29
N MET A 138 -6.94 -2.46 10.31
CA MET A 138 -7.90 -2.30 11.41
C MET A 138 -8.88 -3.47 11.53
N THR A 139 -9.12 -4.20 10.45
CA THR A 139 -9.90 -5.43 10.43
C THR A 139 -9.12 -6.60 11.03
N LYS A 140 -7.86 -6.77 10.63
CA LYS A 140 -6.97 -7.83 11.13
C LYS A 140 -6.57 -7.64 12.59
N TRP A 141 -6.46 -6.40 13.05
CA TRP A 141 -6.09 -6.09 14.43
C TRP A 141 -7.13 -5.18 15.11
N PRO A 142 -8.24 -5.75 15.62
CA PRO A 142 -9.31 -4.96 16.22
C PRO A 142 -8.89 -4.20 17.49
N ARG A 143 -7.85 -4.67 18.19
CA ARG A 143 -7.37 -4.07 19.45
C ARG A 143 -6.67 -2.72 19.27
N ILE A 144 -6.19 -2.42 18.07
CA ILE A 144 -5.59 -1.12 17.74
C ILE A 144 -6.60 -0.16 17.11
N ARG A 145 -7.88 -0.56 16.99
CA ARG A 145 -8.92 0.33 16.47
C ARG A 145 -9.03 1.53 17.40
N PRO A 146 -8.95 2.75 16.86
CA PRO A 146 -9.14 3.92 17.67
C PRO A 146 -10.59 3.97 18.19
N SER A 147 -10.75 4.23 19.48
CA SER A 147 -12.04 4.66 20.01
C SER A 147 -12.37 6.03 19.40
N ILE A 148 -13.46 6.10 18.63
CA ILE A 148 -14.03 7.39 18.23
C ILE A 148 -14.72 7.94 19.48
N VAL A 149 -13.99 8.76 20.25
CA VAL A 149 -14.59 9.52 21.34
C VAL A 149 -15.33 10.68 20.69
N LEU A 150 -16.63 10.49 20.44
CA LEU A 150 -17.52 11.59 20.08
C LEU A 150 -17.63 12.49 21.32
N VAL A 151 -16.92 13.61 21.32
CA VAL A 151 -17.13 14.66 22.32
C VAL A 151 -18.46 15.32 22.00
N ALA A 152 -19.53 14.80 22.60
CA ALA A 152 -20.81 15.51 22.65
C ALA A 152 -20.60 16.79 23.46
N LYS A 153 -20.76 17.94 22.81
CA LYS A 153 -20.91 19.24 23.49
C LYS A 153 -22.39 19.54 23.69
#